data_AF-A0A2P7QSM5-F1
#
_entry.id   AF-A0A2P7QSM5-F1
#
_cell.length_a   1.000
_cell.length_b   1.000
_cell.length_c   1.000
_cell.angle_alpha   90.00
_cell.angle_beta   90.00
_cell.angle_gamma   90.00
#
_symmetry.space_group_name_H-M   'P 1'
#
loop_
_entity.id
_entity.type
_entity.pdbx_description
1 polymer ?
#
loop_
_entity_poly.entity_id
_entity_poly.type
_entity_poly.pdbx_seq_one_letter_code
_entity_poly.pdbx_strand_id
1 'polypeptide(L)'
;MVFLLLLGVSMPALAASVGIEPGLYELTTVGTDTSLPSVTRSCFQSVLAEGGFARPDLSGGCRLWKDVVAGGRIDIVTSCTGSGGVRSTETVTGHYRPDGFVLRRRVEGQLGGSPREMVFTTTARRIGASCPA
;
A
#
# COMPACT_ATOMS: atom_id res chain seq x y z
N MET A 1 -29.36 16.46 -51.98
CA MET A 1 -29.50 15.92 -50.60
C MET A 1 -28.09 15.77 -50.03
N VAL A 2 -27.74 16.59 -49.05
CA VAL A 2 -26.44 16.55 -48.36
C VAL A 2 -26.63 15.75 -47.08
N PHE A 3 -25.95 14.62 -46.95
CA PHE A 3 -25.97 13.78 -45.74
C PHE A 3 -24.65 14.06 -44.98
N LEU A 4 -24.73 14.91 -43.94
CA LEU A 4 -23.61 15.21 -43.06
C LEU A 4 -23.55 14.12 -41.97
N LEU A 5 -22.61 13.18 -42.07
CA LEU A 5 -22.30 12.23 -41.01
C LEU A 5 -21.48 12.92 -39.92
N LEU A 6 -22.10 13.21 -38.77
CA LEU A 6 -21.44 13.58 -37.53
C LEU A 6 -20.83 12.32 -36.89
N LEU A 7 -19.54 12.09 -37.11
CA LEU A 7 -18.75 11.12 -36.35
C LEU A 7 -18.50 11.69 -34.94
N GLY A 8 -19.34 11.26 -34.00
CA GLY A 8 -19.12 11.47 -32.57
C GLY A 8 -17.89 10.69 -32.11
N VAL A 9 -16.75 11.37 -31.99
CA VAL A 9 -15.55 10.81 -31.39
C VAL A 9 -15.79 10.74 -29.88
N SER A 10 -16.18 9.57 -29.40
CA SER A 10 -16.18 9.23 -27.97
C SER A 10 -14.73 9.19 -27.49
N MET A 11 -14.27 10.28 -26.87
CA MET A 11 -12.97 10.29 -26.19
C MET A 11 -13.03 9.31 -25.01
N PRO A 12 -12.09 8.35 -24.90
CA PRO A 12 -11.99 7.56 -23.69
C PRO A 12 -11.61 8.51 -22.56
N ALA A 13 -12.46 8.61 -21.53
CA ALA A 13 -12.08 9.25 -20.29
C ALA A 13 -10.82 8.53 -19.77
N LEU A 14 -9.67 9.21 -19.79
CA LEU A 14 -8.50 8.72 -19.08
C LEU A 14 -8.95 8.53 -17.63
N ALA A 15 -9.00 7.28 -17.19
CA ALA A 15 -9.11 6.97 -15.78
C ALA A 15 -7.90 7.63 -15.12
N ALA A 16 -8.12 8.76 -14.46
CA ALA A 16 -7.10 9.40 -13.65
C ALA A 16 -6.55 8.33 -12.72
N SER A 17 -5.24 8.11 -12.74
CA SER A 17 -4.59 7.24 -11.78
C SER A 17 -4.88 7.82 -10.40
N VAL A 18 -5.85 7.22 -9.70
CA VAL A 18 -6.06 7.50 -8.29
C VAL A 18 -4.77 7.03 -7.65
N GLY A 19 -3.95 8.00 -7.28
CA GLY A 19 -2.71 7.87 -6.52
C GLY A 19 -2.85 8.69 -5.25
N ILE A 20 -1.99 8.42 -4.27
CA ILE A 20 -1.84 9.25 -3.09
C ILE A 20 -1.15 10.57 -3.49
N GLU A 21 -1.65 11.70 -3.00
CA GLU A 21 -1.03 13.01 -3.24
C GLU A 21 0.29 13.12 -2.47
N PRO A 22 1.33 13.75 -3.06
CA PRO A 22 2.55 14.06 -2.35
C PRO A 22 2.27 14.91 -1.11
N GLY A 23 3.06 14.75 -0.05
CA GLY A 23 2.97 15.60 1.12
C GLY A 23 3.41 14.93 2.41
N LEU A 24 3.13 15.62 3.52
CA LEU A 24 3.35 15.10 4.86
C LEU A 24 2.11 14.34 5.33
N TYR A 25 2.32 13.11 5.80
CA TYR A 25 1.28 12.24 6.32
C TYR A 25 1.53 11.93 7.79
N GLU A 26 0.45 11.79 8.54
CA GLU A 26 0.45 11.17 9.84
C GLU A 26 -0.07 9.74 9.69
N LEU A 27 0.71 8.78 10.17
CA LEU A 27 0.44 7.36 10.13
C LEU A 27 0.16 6.89 11.54
N THR A 28 -0.93 6.16 11.72
CA THR A 28 -1.27 5.49 12.97
C THR A 28 -1.29 3.99 12.72
N THR A 29 -0.44 3.25 13.43
CA THR A 29 -0.35 1.79 13.33
C THR A 29 -0.75 1.14 14.65
N VAL A 30 -1.63 0.14 14.57
CA VAL A 30 -2.07 -0.67 15.71
C VAL A 30 -1.77 -2.13 15.40
N GLY A 31 -1.04 -2.81 16.27
CA GLY A 31 -0.74 -4.24 16.18
C GLY A 31 -1.65 -5.06 17.11
N THR A 32 -1.88 -6.33 16.80
CA THR A 32 -2.63 -7.26 17.67
C THR A 32 -2.02 -7.44 19.05
N ASP A 33 -0.71 -7.26 19.18
CA ASP A 33 0.04 -7.49 20.43
C ASP A 33 0.47 -6.18 21.12
N THR A 34 0.07 -5.02 20.60
CA THR A 34 0.37 -3.71 21.19
C THR A 34 -0.90 -2.99 21.63
N SER A 35 -0.97 -2.64 22.91
CA SER A 35 -2.09 -1.88 23.48
C SER A 35 -2.09 -0.40 23.07
N LEU A 36 -0.96 0.13 22.60
CA LEU A 36 -0.81 1.53 22.24
C LEU A 36 -0.58 1.71 20.73
N PRO A 37 -1.32 2.64 20.09
CA PRO A 37 -1.07 3.00 18.71
C PRO A 37 0.31 3.67 18.58
N SER A 38 1.05 3.29 17.54
CA SER A 38 2.25 4.02 17.13
C SER A 38 1.84 5.10 16.14
N VAL A 39 2.18 6.36 16.43
CA VAL A 39 1.95 7.50 15.55
C VAL A 39 3.28 7.99 15.01
N THR A 40 3.40 8.04 13.68
CA THR A 40 4.60 8.51 12.99
C THR A 40 4.23 9.50 11.90
N ARG A 41 5.15 10.40 11.56
CA ARG A 41 4.98 11.30 10.42
C ARG A 41 5.93 10.90 9.32
N SER A 42 5.44 10.84 8.09
CA SER A 42 6.24 10.42 6.94
C SER A 42 5.89 11.26 5.72
N CYS A 43 6.92 11.51 4.93
CA CYS A 43 6.82 12.24 3.70
C CYS A 43 6.67 11.29 2.53
N PHE A 44 5.60 11.44 1.76
CA PHE A 44 5.39 10.68 0.54
C PHE A 44 5.59 11.57 -0.68
N GLN A 45 6.44 11.10 -1.60
CA GLN A 45 6.64 11.69 -2.91
C GLN A 45 5.73 11.00 -3.94
N SER A 46 5.39 11.69 -5.03
CA SER A 46 4.44 11.24 -6.07
C SER A 46 4.75 9.86 -6.64
N VAL A 47 6.02 9.49 -6.76
CA VAL A 47 6.46 8.19 -7.30
C VAL A 47 6.23 7.03 -6.32
N LEU A 48 6.12 7.29 -5.01
CA LEU A 48 5.78 6.26 -4.02
C LEU A 48 4.29 5.93 -4.00
N ALA A 49 3.44 6.79 -4.57
CA ALA A 49 2.00 6.59 -4.67
C ALA A 49 1.59 5.49 -5.67
N GLU A 50 2.47 5.16 -6.64
CA GLU A 50 2.30 4.04 -7.56
C GLU A 50 2.91 2.74 -6.98
N GLY A 51 2.51 2.41 -5.75
CA GLY A 51 2.78 1.11 -5.13
C GLY A 51 4.02 1.01 -4.24
N GLY A 52 4.75 2.10 -4.00
CA GLY A 52 5.95 2.08 -3.16
C GLY A 52 5.69 2.02 -1.65
N PHE A 53 4.56 2.49 -1.15
CA PHE A 53 4.27 2.56 0.29
C PHE A 53 3.86 1.22 0.93
N ALA A 54 3.43 0.26 0.11
CA ALA A 54 2.96 -1.06 0.57
C ALA A 54 3.81 -2.22 0.04
N ARG A 55 4.73 -1.97 -0.90
CA ARG A 55 5.65 -3.00 -1.39
C ARG A 55 6.69 -3.30 -0.31
N PRO A 56 6.75 -4.55 0.19
CA PRO A 56 7.79 -4.94 1.11
C PRO A 56 9.13 -4.93 0.38
N ASP A 57 10.19 -4.72 1.14
CA ASP A 57 11.54 -4.89 0.61
C ASP A 57 11.72 -6.34 0.19
N LEU A 58 11.98 -6.55 -1.11
CA LEU A 58 12.21 -7.88 -1.67
C LEU A 58 13.66 -8.34 -1.53
N SER A 59 14.53 -7.49 -0.99
CA SER A 59 15.92 -7.86 -0.68
C SER A 59 15.95 -8.96 0.41
N GLY A 60 16.97 -9.83 0.38
CA GLY A 60 17.17 -10.81 1.45
C GLY A 60 16.34 -12.10 1.40
N GLY A 61 15.89 -12.57 0.22
CA GLY A 61 15.23 -13.88 0.08
C GLY A 61 13.70 -13.84 0.15
N CYS A 62 13.12 -12.68 -0.14
CA CYS A 62 11.69 -12.49 -0.30
C CYS A 62 11.24 -12.68 -1.75
N ARG A 63 10.06 -13.28 -1.93
CA ARG A 63 9.39 -13.48 -3.21
C ARG A 63 8.04 -12.79 -3.21
N LEU A 64 7.79 -12.01 -4.24
CA LEU A 64 6.50 -11.40 -4.54
C LEU A 64 5.61 -12.40 -5.26
N TRP A 65 4.43 -12.69 -4.71
CA TRP A 65 3.42 -13.58 -5.29
C TRP A 65 2.28 -12.80 -5.93
N LYS A 66 1.95 -11.65 -5.35
CA LYS A 66 0.88 -10.79 -5.82
C LYS A 66 1.25 -9.33 -5.57
N ASP A 67 0.99 -8.48 -6.55
CA ASP A 67 1.24 -7.05 -6.50
C ASP A 67 0.11 -6.31 -7.21
N VAL A 68 -0.94 -5.97 -6.47
CA VAL A 68 -2.03 -5.16 -6.98
C VAL A 68 -2.03 -3.85 -6.23
N VAL A 69 -1.68 -2.77 -6.93
CA VAL A 69 -1.87 -1.39 -6.47
C VAL A 69 -2.50 -0.61 -7.61
N ALA A 70 -3.83 -0.60 -7.65
CA ALA A 70 -4.58 0.06 -8.70
C ALA A 70 -6.01 0.34 -8.25
N GLY A 71 -6.64 1.37 -8.83
CA GLY A 71 -8.06 1.67 -8.63
C GLY A 71 -8.44 1.95 -7.17
N GLY A 72 -7.52 2.51 -6.37
CA GLY A 72 -7.76 2.79 -4.95
C GLY A 72 -7.71 1.55 -4.05
N ARG A 73 -7.17 0.42 -4.52
CA ARG A 73 -7.01 -0.82 -3.76
C ARG A 73 -5.57 -1.29 -3.72
N ILE A 74 -5.20 -1.90 -2.60
CA ILE A 74 -3.96 -2.64 -2.40
C ILE A 74 -4.26 -4.10 -2.06
N ASP A 75 -3.52 -5.00 -2.69
CA ASP A 75 -3.50 -6.43 -2.42
C ASP A 75 -2.14 -7.01 -2.84
N ILE A 76 -1.24 -7.08 -1.88
CA ILE A 76 0.15 -7.52 -2.04
C ILE A 76 0.36 -8.75 -1.18
N VAL A 77 0.99 -9.78 -1.75
CA VAL A 77 1.39 -10.99 -1.03
C VAL A 77 2.85 -11.27 -1.30
N THR A 78 3.62 -11.40 -0.23
CA THR A 78 5.03 -11.76 -0.27
C THR A 78 5.34 -12.90 0.67
N SER A 79 6.32 -13.71 0.31
CA SER A 79 6.88 -14.70 1.23
C SER A 79 8.37 -14.48 1.37
N CYS A 80 8.85 -14.40 2.60
CA CYS A 80 10.26 -14.20 2.91
C CYS A 80 10.82 -15.45 3.56
N THR A 81 12.07 -15.78 3.24
CA THR A 81 12.84 -16.78 3.99
C THR A 81 13.91 -16.05 4.78
N GLY A 82 13.75 -16.02 6.10
CA GLY A 82 14.71 -15.40 7.00
C GLY A 82 15.93 -16.27 7.28
N SER A 83 16.88 -15.73 8.04
CA SER A 83 18.02 -16.49 8.56
C SER A 83 17.52 -17.67 9.40
N GLY A 84 18.10 -18.86 9.17
CA GLY A 84 17.65 -20.11 9.80
C GLY A 84 16.54 -20.87 9.05
N GLY A 85 16.18 -20.45 7.83
CA GLY A 85 15.24 -21.16 6.96
C GLY A 85 13.77 -20.96 7.32
N VAL A 86 13.49 -20.11 8.31
CA VAL A 86 12.14 -19.74 8.72
C VAL A 86 11.45 -18.99 7.58
N ARG A 87 10.29 -19.48 7.17
CA ARG A 87 9.44 -18.81 6.19
C ARG A 87 8.41 -17.95 6.87
N SER A 88 8.22 -16.75 6.35
CA SER A 88 7.07 -15.91 6.65
C SER A 88 6.33 -15.58 5.36
N THR A 89 5.02 -15.37 5.48
CA THR A 89 4.19 -14.79 4.43
C THR A 89 3.58 -13.52 4.97
N GLU A 90 3.76 -12.43 4.23
CA GLU A 90 3.15 -11.14 4.50
C GLU A 90 2.06 -10.89 3.46
N THR A 91 0.89 -10.51 3.94
CA THR A 91 -0.24 -10.08 3.11
C THR A 91 -0.59 -8.64 3.51
N VAL A 92 -0.51 -7.73 2.55
CA VAL A 92 -0.92 -6.32 2.71
C VAL A 92 -2.16 -6.09 1.86
N THR A 93 -3.25 -5.71 2.51
CA THR A 93 -4.51 -5.38 1.84
C THR A 93 -4.99 -4.02 2.28
N GLY A 94 -5.74 -3.32 1.43
CA GLY A 94 -6.34 -2.07 1.86
C GLY A 94 -6.86 -1.21 0.73
N HIS A 95 -7.15 0.02 1.09
CA HIS A 95 -7.67 1.03 0.18
C HIS A 95 -6.94 2.34 0.37
N TYR A 96 -6.86 3.11 -0.70
CA TYR A 96 -6.23 4.41 -0.67
C TYR A 96 -7.02 5.43 -1.48
N ARG A 97 -6.86 6.68 -1.10
CA ARG A 97 -7.45 7.89 -1.68
C ARG A 97 -6.32 8.91 -1.87
N PRO A 98 -6.57 10.01 -2.60
CA PRO A 98 -5.58 11.08 -2.76
C PRO A 98 -5.01 11.59 -1.43
N ASP A 99 -5.79 11.62 -0.35
CA ASP A 99 -5.42 12.20 0.94
C ASP A 99 -5.05 11.19 2.03
N GLY A 100 -4.99 9.89 1.73
CA GLY A 100 -4.72 8.88 2.75
C GLY A 100 -4.96 7.44 2.34
N PHE A 101 -4.76 6.54 3.29
CA PHE A 101 -4.99 5.11 3.10
C PHE A 101 -5.30 4.38 4.40
N VAL A 102 -5.89 3.20 4.27
CA VAL A 102 -6.02 2.22 5.34
C VAL A 102 -5.47 0.90 4.82
N LEU A 103 -4.46 0.37 5.51
CA LEU A 103 -3.82 -0.90 5.21
C LEU A 103 -3.99 -1.85 6.38
N ARG A 104 -4.22 -3.11 6.06
CA ARG A 104 -4.09 -4.25 6.96
C ARG A 104 -2.94 -5.12 6.47
N ARG A 105 -1.91 -5.22 7.29
CA ARG A 105 -0.75 -6.10 7.09
C ARG A 105 -0.90 -7.30 8.01
N ARG A 106 -0.92 -8.51 7.44
CA ARG A 106 -0.92 -9.78 8.17
C ARG A 106 0.40 -10.48 7.89
N VAL A 107 1.15 -10.81 8.93
CA VAL A 107 2.40 -11.54 8.84
C VAL A 107 2.20 -12.89 9.52
N GLU A 108 2.29 -13.96 8.74
CA GLU A 108 2.24 -15.33 9.22
C GLU A 108 3.64 -15.94 9.13
N GLY A 109 4.11 -16.61 10.17
CA GLY A 109 5.43 -17.22 10.15
C GLY A 109 5.68 -18.09 11.38
N GLN A 110 6.94 -18.46 11.60
CA GLN A 110 7.35 -19.13 12.83
C GLN A 110 8.22 -18.21 13.69
N LEU A 111 7.96 -18.19 15.00
CA LEU A 111 8.80 -17.53 16.00
C LEU A 111 9.11 -18.54 17.10
N GLY A 112 10.38 -18.85 17.31
CA GLY A 112 10.80 -19.89 18.28
C GLY A 112 10.23 -21.28 17.94
N GLY A 113 10.08 -21.60 16.66
CA GLY A 113 9.53 -22.89 16.19
C GLY A 113 8.00 -23.03 16.26
N SER A 114 7.29 -22.03 16.78
CA SER A 114 5.82 -22.03 16.85
C SER A 114 5.20 -21.12 15.78
N PRO A 115 4.11 -21.52 15.12
CA PRO A 115 3.35 -20.63 14.24
C PRO A 115 2.89 -19.39 15.00
N ARG A 116 3.10 -18.22 14.39
CA ARG A 116 2.61 -16.94 14.88
C ARG A 116 1.99 -16.15 13.74
N GLU A 117 0.96 -15.40 14.10
CA GLU A 117 0.34 -14.42 13.26
C GLU A 117 0.44 -13.07 13.96
N MET A 118 0.86 -12.05 13.21
CA MET A 118 0.79 -10.66 13.64
C MET A 118 -0.07 -9.89 12.64
N VAL A 119 -1.03 -9.12 13.15
CA VAL A 119 -1.85 -8.24 12.32
C VAL A 119 -1.59 -6.81 12.72
N PHE A 120 -1.28 -5.97 11.73
CA PHE A 120 -1.12 -4.54 11.86
C PHE A 120 -2.15 -3.83 11.01
N THR A 121 -2.82 -2.84 11.58
CA THR A 121 -3.65 -1.90 10.83
C THR A 121 -2.98 -0.55 10.84
N THR A 122 -2.67 -0.02 9.65
CA THR A 122 -2.07 1.30 9.47
C THR A 122 -3.07 2.20 8.76
N THR A 123 -3.40 3.32 9.38
CA THR A 123 -4.17 4.41 8.76
C THR A 123 -3.22 5.57 8.51
N ALA A 124 -3.29 6.16 7.33
CA ALA A 124 -2.54 7.37 7.00
C ALA A 124 -3.49 8.48 6.57
N ARG A 125 -3.20 9.69 7.03
CA ARG A 125 -3.91 10.92 6.66
C ARG A 125 -2.91 11.99 6.28
N ARG A 126 -3.15 12.68 5.18
CA ARG A 126 -2.36 13.84 4.75
C ARG A 126 -2.59 14.99 5.73
N ILE A 127 -1.52 15.53 6.29
CA ILE A 127 -1.52 16.65 7.25
C ILE A 127 -0.84 17.91 6.71
N GLY A 128 -0.16 17.82 5.57
CA GLY A 128 0.48 18.96 4.94
C GLY A 128 0.74 18.72 3.45
N ALA A 129 0.67 19.79 2.66
CA ALA A 129 0.91 19.68 1.23
C ALA A 129 2.39 19.57 0.85
N SER A 130 3.27 19.98 1.76
CA SER A 130 4.72 19.96 1.61
C SER A 130 5.36 19.19 2.75
N CYS A 131 6.58 18.72 2.47
CA CYS A 131 7.46 18.12 3.46
C CYS A 131 8.27 19.21 4.18
N PRO A 132 8.47 19.10 5.51
CA PRO A 132 9.43 19.95 6.20
C PRO A 132 10.83 19.75 5.58
N ALA A 133 11.59 20.84 5.49
CA ALA A 133 12.99 20.81 5.05
C ALA A 133 13.92 20.22 6.13
#